data_AF-A0A256IJV2-F1
#
_entry.id   AF-A0A256IJV2-F1
#
_cell.length_a   1.000
_cell.length_b   1.000
_cell.length_c   1.000
_cell.angle_alpha   90.00
_cell.angle_beta   90.00
_cell.angle_gamma   90.00
#
_symmetry.space_group_name_H-M   'P 1'
#
loop_
_entity.id
_entity.type
_entity.pdbx_description
1 polymer ?
#
loop_
_entity_poly.entity_id
_entity_poly.type
_entity_poly.pdbx_seq_one_letter_code
_entity_poly.pdbx_strand_id
1 'polypeptide(L)'
;MPFDAALAWPVVHAWLGSAWPAVPAWPVLGSLAGGVGALGLAWAIRRHRGRPGVDWFLGVFAAQATWCLSYGVGLLVEGPTLRTVLEATTWLGIVWTGVAFLGFALAYTGRADVIRGRLFAAIVGFGLLSTLVLATNPIHGGFWTGFRSDPVLGVETVSYALGPWAYLVVAVESVLVASAVFLLVDTLFSYGPLYRRETAAVALSSLPPGFALVAWTLGVGPVPQLRLAPLMFVPHVLLDAYAFDRAEMFDRHPTTSRAAERTAIDDLADPIIALALDRRIVRLNPAAETLLEVDAEDARDRPLSAFLDVPVDGERGEDESDDANETVAVETADGRRTYAVSTSRLTDPNGSHVGYTVVLSDVTERERRRQQLEVLNRVLRHNLRN
;
A
#
# COMPACT_ATOMS: atom_id res chain seq x y z
N MET A 1 -23.95 39.57 40.22
CA MET A 1 -23.99 40.26 38.91
C MET A 1 -23.61 39.25 37.83
N PRO A 2 -24.56 38.73 37.04
CA PRO A 2 -24.22 37.94 35.86
C PRO A 2 -23.92 38.89 34.69
N PHE A 3 -22.93 38.53 33.88
CA PHE A 3 -22.54 39.25 32.68
C PHE A 3 -23.56 38.97 31.56
N ASP A 4 -24.24 40.00 31.06
CA ASP A 4 -25.19 39.91 29.95
C ASP A 4 -24.45 39.63 28.63
N ALA A 5 -24.58 38.41 28.10
CA ALA A 5 -24.06 38.00 26.80
C ALA A 5 -24.89 38.54 25.60
N ALA A 6 -25.89 39.38 25.84
CA ALA A 6 -26.85 39.82 24.82
C ALA A 6 -26.40 41.04 23.99
N LEU A 7 -25.27 41.67 24.32
CA LEU A 7 -24.82 42.91 23.66
C LEU A 7 -23.69 42.74 22.64
N ALA A 8 -23.14 41.53 22.46
CA ALA A 8 -22.06 41.28 21.50
C ALA A 8 -22.55 40.94 20.07
N TRP A 9 -23.83 40.62 19.89
CA TRP A 9 -24.36 40.13 18.61
C TRP A 9 -24.69 41.21 17.54
N PRO A 10 -25.09 42.45 17.87
CA PRO A 10 -25.46 43.44 16.83
C PRO A 10 -24.26 43.96 16.02
N VAL A 11 -23.06 43.96 16.60
CA VAL A 11 -21.85 44.52 15.96
C VAL A 11 -21.27 43.56 14.90
N VAL A 12 -21.46 42.24 15.07
CA VAL A 12 -21.02 41.24 14.09
C VAL A 12 -21.87 41.31 12.81
N HIS A 13 -23.17 41.61 12.92
CA HIS A 13 -24.03 41.82 11.76
C HIS A 13 -23.68 43.10 10.98
N ALA A 14 -23.24 44.16 11.65
CA ALA A 14 -22.82 45.40 10.99
C ALA A 14 -21.52 45.22 10.17
N TRP A 15 -20.63 44.32 10.58
CA TRP A 15 -19.42 43.96 9.83
C TRP A 15 -19.68 43.06 8.61
N LEU A 16 -20.79 42.32 8.58
CA LEU A 16 -21.19 41.48 7.45
C LEU A 16 -21.95 42.24 6.35
N GLY A 17 -22.39 43.47 6.62
CA GLY A 17 -23.24 44.26 5.72
C GLY A 17 -22.54 45.24 4.78
N SER A 18 -21.21 45.36 4.82
CA SER A 18 -20.49 46.32 3.98
C SER A 18 -19.53 45.64 2.98
N ALA A 19 -19.98 45.64 1.73
CA ALA A 19 -19.19 45.56 0.50
C ALA A 19 -17.85 44.81 0.58
N TRP A 20 -17.90 43.47 0.55
CA TRP A 20 -16.85 42.70 -0.10
C TRP A 20 -17.19 42.58 -1.59
N PRO A 21 -16.52 43.32 -2.49
CA PRO A 21 -16.57 42.97 -3.90
C PRO A 21 -15.79 41.67 -4.09
N ALA A 22 -16.46 40.66 -4.63
CA ALA A 22 -15.84 39.54 -5.37
C ALA A 22 -14.86 38.60 -4.64
N VAL A 23 -15.31 37.84 -3.62
CA VAL A 23 -14.82 36.45 -3.47
C VAL A 23 -15.95 35.38 -3.42
N PRO A 24 -16.99 35.45 -4.28
CA PRO A 24 -18.07 34.45 -4.29
C PRO A 24 -17.66 33.10 -4.91
N ALA A 25 -16.42 32.93 -5.39
CA ALA A 25 -16.01 31.74 -6.14
C ALA A 25 -14.86 30.95 -5.49
N TRP A 26 -14.50 31.19 -4.22
CA TRP A 26 -13.40 30.45 -3.60
C TRP A 26 -13.58 28.92 -3.59
N PRO A 27 -14.80 28.34 -3.43
CA PRO A 27 -14.95 26.88 -3.51
C PRO A 27 -14.77 26.36 -4.94
N VAL A 28 -15.19 27.15 -5.93
CA VAL A 28 -14.94 26.87 -7.35
C VAL A 28 -13.45 26.88 -7.63
N LEU A 29 -12.76 27.96 -7.24
CA LEU A 29 -11.31 28.12 -7.47
C LEU A 29 -10.51 27.02 -6.78
N GLY A 30 -10.80 26.70 -5.52
CA GLY A 30 -10.09 25.65 -4.80
C GLY A 30 -10.32 24.27 -5.41
N SER A 31 -11.56 23.94 -5.80
CA SER A 31 -11.86 22.67 -6.47
C SER A 31 -11.17 22.57 -7.82
N LEU A 32 -11.27 23.60 -8.66
CA LEU A 32 -10.61 23.61 -9.96
C LEU A 32 -9.09 23.57 -9.84
N ALA A 33 -8.50 24.27 -8.86
CA ALA A 33 -7.07 24.23 -8.60
C ALA A 33 -6.59 22.81 -8.21
N GLY A 34 -7.34 22.09 -7.37
CA GLY A 34 -7.05 20.69 -7.05
C GLY A 34 -7.06 19.80 -8.30
N GLY A 35 -8.08 19.94 -9.15
CA GLY A 35 -8.21 19.15 -10.38
C GLY A 35 -7.14 19.46 -11.43
N VAL A 36 -6.87 20.75 -11.67
CA VAL A 36 -5.81 21.20 -12.59
C VAL A 36 -4.42 20.79 -12.07
N GLY A 37 -4.21 20.89 -10.76
CA GLY A 37 -2.98 20.45 -10.12
C GLY A 37 -2.74 18.94 -10.27
N ALA A 38 -3.77 18.11 -10.08
CA ALA A 38 -3.71 16.67 -10.34
C ALA A 38 -3.36 16.36 -11.80
N LEU A 39 -3.97 17.06 -12.77
CA LEU A 39 -3.62 16.92 -14.19
C LEU A 39 -2.18 17.38 -14.49
N GLY A 40 -1.72 18.45 -13.86
CA GLY A 40 -0.35 18.95 -13.97
C GLY A 40 0.68 17.93 -13.47
N LEU A 41 0.43 17.32 -12.30
CA LEU A 41 1.26 16.24 -11.78
C LEU A 41 1.22 15.01 -12.69
N ALA A 42 0.03 14.58 -13.13
CA ALA A 42 -0.11 13.47 -14.07
C ALA A 42 0.71 13.72 -15.35
N TRP A 43 0.66 14.93 -15.90
CA TRP A 43 1.44 15.30 -17.06
C TRP A 43 2.95 15.30 -16.80
N ALA A 44 3.39 15.74 -15.62
CA ALA A 44 4.80 15.73 -15.22
C ALA A 44 5.35 14.30 -15.05
N ILE A 45 4.57 13.39 -14.45
CA ILE A 45 5.01 12.02 -14.19
C ILE A 45 4.80 11.05 -15.34
N ARG A 46 4.00 11.41 -16.38
CA ARG A 46 3.71 10.52 -17.53
C ARG A 46 4.94 9.98 -18.25
N ARG A 47 6.07 10.70 -18.18
CA ARG A 47 7.35 10.28 -18.76
C ARG A 47 7.97 9.06 -18.06
N HIS A 48 7.53 8.76 -16.85
CA HIS A 48 7.97 7.62 -16.04
C HIS A 48 7.01 6.43 -16.13
N ARG A 49 6.09 6.42 -17.11
CA ARG A 49 5.19 5.28 -17.37
C ARG A 49 5.98 3.97 -17.53
N GLY A 50 5.39 2.88 -17.07
CA GLY A 50 6.03 1.57 -17.03
C GLY A 50 6.89 1.31 -15.79
N ARG A 51 7.21 2.33 -14.96
CA ARG A 51 7.77 2.08 -13.63
C ARG A 51 6.69 1.56 -12.67
N PRO A 52 7.02 0.67 -11.72
CA PRO A 52 6.03 0.10 -10.80
C PRO A 52 5.20 1.16 -10.08
N GLY A 53 3.87 1.03 -10.13
CA GLY A 53 2.94 1.95 -9.47
C GLY A 53 2.62 3.24 -10.22
N VAL A 54 3.45 3.71 -11.17
CA VAL A 54 3.21 4.98 -11.87
C VAL A 54 1.88 4.96 -12.65
N ASP A 55 1.54 3.86 -13.32
CA ASP A 55 0.29 3.76 -14.09
C ASP A 55 -0.95 3.81 -13.19
N TRP A 56 -0.90 3.17 -12.02
CA TRP A 56 -1.96 3.27 -11.01
C TRP A 56 -2.07 4.69 -10.45
N PHE A 57 -0.95 5.35 -10.22
CA PHE A 57 -0.91 6.70 -9.70
C PHE A 57 -1.41 7.74 -10.71
N LEU A 58 -1.17 7.52 -12.00
CA LEU A 58 -1.85 8.27 -13.07
C LEU A 58 -3.37 8.07 -13.03
N GLY A 59 -3.82 6.87 -12.69
CA GLY A 59 -5.23 6.58 -12.42
C GLY A 59 -5.78 7.38 -11.23
N VAL A 60 -5.01 7.49 -10.14
CA VAL A 60 -5.36 8.34 -8.98
C VAL A 60 -5.57 9.78 -9.42
N PHE A 61 -4.60 10.37 -10.14
CA PHE A 61 -4.74 11.75 -10.60
C PHE A 61 -5.89 11.95 -11.59
N ALA A 62 -6.19 10.97 -12.43
CA ALA A 62 -7.35 11.02 -13.32
C ALA A 62 -8.68 11.01 -12.53
N ALA A 63 -8.79 10.16 -11.51
CA ALA A 63 -9.97 10.10 -10.64
C ALA A 63 -10.14 11.39 -9.82
N GLN A 64 -9.06 11.92 -9.27
CA GLN A 64 -9.05 13.19 -8.52
C GLN A 64 -9.41 14.38 -9.42
N ALA A 65 -8.85 14.46 -10.62
CA ALA A 65 -9.18 15.49 -11.59
C ALA A 65 -10.67 15.40 -11.98
N THR A 66 -11.16 14.19 -12.24
CA THR A 66 -12.59 13.95 -12.53
C THR A 66 -13.46 14.47 -11.39
N TRP A 67 -13.16 14.07 -10.15
CA TRP A 67 -13.87 14.54 -8.95
C TRP A 67 -13.86 16.07 -8.83
N CYS A 68 -12.67 16.67 -8.80
CA CYS A 68 -12.49 18.07 -8.48
C CYS A 68 -13.04 18.99 -9.57
N LEU A 69 -12.81 18.65 -10.85
CA LEU A 69 -13.29 19.46 -11.98
C LEU A 69 -14.80 19.35 -12.12
N SER A 70 -15.40 18.16 -12.01
CA SER A 70 -16.86 18.03 -12.12
C SER A 70 -17.57 18.74 -10.97
N TYR A 71 -17.03 18.68 -9.75
CA TYR A 71 -17.58 19.44 -8.62
C TYR A 71 -17.42 20.94 -8.80
N GLY A 72 -16.21 21.40 -9.14
CA GLY A 72 -15.91 22.82 -9.32
C GLY A 72 -16.73 23.47 -10.43
N VAL A 73 -16.91 22.78 -11.58
CA VAL A 73 -17.80 23.24 -12.65
C VAL A 73 -19.27 23.17 -12.21
N GLY A 74 -19.66 22.12 -11.47
CA GLY A 74 -21.03 21.98 -10.96
C GLY A 74 -21.48 23.15 -10.09
N LEU A 75 -20.57 23.77 -9.34
CA LEU A 75 -20.83 24.96 -8.54
C LEU A 75 -21.13 26.23 -9.36
N LEU A 76 -20.99 26.20 -10.69
CA LEU A 76 -21.32 27.29 -11.61
C LEU A 76 -22.57 26.99 -12.45
N VAL A 77 -23.21 25.82 -12.27
CA VAL A 77 -24.27 25.33 -13.17
C VAL A 77 -25.61 25.32 -12.46
N GLU A 78 -26.52 26.19 -12.90
CA GLU A 78 -27.91 26.26 -12.44
C GLU A 78 -28.80 25.18 -13.07
N GLY A 79 -28.46 24.72 -14.28
CA GLY A 79 -29.28 23.79 -15.06
C GLY A 79 -29.35 22.38 -14.43
N PRO A 80 -30.55 21.85 -14.10
CA PRO A 80 -30.69 20.65 -13.27
C PRO A 80 -30.09 19.39 -13.92
N THR A 81 -30.27 19.19 -15.23
CA THR A 81 -29.77 18.01 -15.94
C THR A 81 -28.24 17.95 -15.95
N LEU A 82 -27.59 19.05 -16.36
CA LEU A 82 -26.12 19.12 -16.37
C LEU A 82 -25.57 19.04 -14.94
N ARG A 83 -26.26 19.65 -13.97
CA ARG A 83 -25.86 19.59 -12.56
C ARG A 83 -25.87 18.18 -12.01
N THR A 84 -26.88 17.37 -12.34
CA THR A 84 -26.94 15.96 -11.95
C THR A 84 -25.87 15.12 -12.64
N VAL A 85 -25.56 15.37 -13.91
CA VAL A 85 -24.47 14.67 -14.62
C VAL A 85 -23.12 14.99 -13.99
N LEU A 86 -22.84 16.26 -13.70
CA LEU A 86 -21.61 16.67 -13.01
C LEU A 86 -21.52 16.09 -11.60
N GLU A 87 -22.65 15.97 -10.91
CA GLU A 87 -22.73 15.31 -9.61
C GLU A 87 -22.40 13.80 -9.71
N ALA A 88 -23.00 13.09 -10.66
CA ALA A 88 -22.67 11.68 -10.91
C ALA A 88 -21.19 11.52 -11.31
N THR A 89 -20.66 12.43 -12.12
CA THR A 89 -19.23 12.44 -12.48
C THR A 89 -18.34 12.65 -11.25
N THR A 90 -18.77 13.48 -10.31
CA THR A 90 -18.07 13.71 -9.03
C THR A 90 -17.97 12.41 -8.23
N TRP A 91 -19.09 11.69 -8.12
CA TRP A 91 -19.13 10.39 -7.45
C TRP A 91 -18.36 9.29 -8.17
N LEU A 92 -18.29 9.33 -9.51
CA LEU A 92 -17.42 8.44 -10.28
C LEU A 92 -15.95 8.65 -9.90
N GLY A 93 -15.51 9.91 -9.76
CA GLY A 93 -14.18 10.25 -9.27
C GLY A 93 -13.92 9.68 -7.88
N ILE A 94 -14.89 9.80 -6.95
CA ILE A 94 -14.82 9.22 -5.60
C ILE A 94 -14.61 7.70 -5.66
N VAL A 95 -15.47 6.98 -6.39
CA VAL A 95 -15.45 5.50 -6.50
C VAL A 95 -14.13 4.96 -7.03
N TRP A 96 -13.49 5.63 -7.97
CA TRP A 96 -12.26 5.13 -8.58
C TRP A 96 -10.98 5.61 -7.87
N THR A 97 -11.08 6.62 -6.99
CA THR A 97 -9.91 7.18 -6.29
C THR A 97 -9.29 6.16 -5.35
N GLY A 98 -10.05 5.53 -4.44
CA GLY A 98 -9.48 4.57 -3.48
C GLY A 98 -9.05 3.26 -4.13
N VAL A 99 -9.76 2.79 -5.17
CA VAL A 99 -9.34 1.63 -5.97
C VAL A 99 -7.97 1.89 -6.62
N ALA A 100 -7.81 3.03 -7.30
CA ALA A 100 -6.55 3.39 -7.94
C ALA A 100 -5.43 3.62 -6.91
N PHE A 101 -5.74 4.24 -5.77
CA PHE A 101 -4.75 4.52 -4.73
C PHE A 101 -4.26 3.26 -4.02
N LEU A 102 -5.15 2.29 -3.76
CA LEU A 102 -4.74 0.97 -3.28
C LEU A 102 -3.91 0.22 -4.32
N GLY A 103 -4.31 0.27 -5.60
CA GLY A 103 -3.52 -0.30 -6.70
C GLY A 103 -2.11 0.29 -6.76
N PHE A 104 -1.98 1.60 -6.57
CA PHE A 104 -0.71 2.30 -6.45
C PHE A 104 0.10 1.80 -5.25
N ALA A 105 -0.48 1.79 -4.04
CA ALA A 105 0.22 1.36 -2.84
C ALA A 105 0.70 -0.10 -2.93
N LEU A 106 -0.11 -1.01 -3.49
CA LEU A 106 0.29 -2.40 -3.70
C LEU A 106 1.44 -2.50 -4.71
N ALA A 107 1.35 -1.82 -5.85
CA ALA A 107 2.37 -1.88 -6.89
C ALA A 107 3.69 -1.24 -6.42
N TYR A 108 3.60 -0.07 -5.79
CA TYR A 108 4.74 0.68 -5.26
C TYR A 108 5.47 -0.12 -4.16
N THR A 109 4.72 -0.82 -3.32
CA THR A 109 5.31 -1.68 -2.28
C THR A 109 5.69 -3.08 -2.79
N GLY A 110 5.61 -3.34 -4.10
CA GLY A 110 6.04 -4.61 -4.70
C GLY A 110 5.11 -5.80 -4.43
N ARG A 111 3.86 -5.56 -4.05
CA ARG A 111 2.82 -6.58 -3.84
C ARG A 111 1.95 -6.75 -5.10
N ALA A 112 2.58 -6.81 -6.28
CA ALA A 112 1.90 -6.85 -7.57
C ALA A 112 1.05 -8.12 -7.77
N ASP A 113 1.40 -9.23 -7.11
CA ASP A 113 0.65 -10.48 -7.17
C ASP A 113 -0.76 -10.32 -6.57
N VAL A 114 -0.91 -9.49 -5.52
CA VAL A 114 -2.21 -9.19 -4.90
C VAL A 114 -3.13 -8.47 -5.89
N ILE A 115 -2.58 -7.58 -6.73
CA ILE A 115 -3.33 -6.86 -7.77
C ILE A 115 -3.89 -7.84 -8.81
N ARG A 116 -3.18 -8.93 -9.10
CA ARG A 116 -3.62 -9.99 -10.03
C ARG A 116 -4.56 -11.01 -9.37
N GLY A 117 -4.77 -10.90 -8.06
CA GLY A 117 -5.58 -11.83 -7.28
C GLY A 117 -7.08 -11.56 -7.34
N ARG A 118 -7.86 -12.54 -6.87
CA ARG A 118 -9.33 -12.49 -6.83
C ARG A 118 -9.87 -11.36 -5.95
N LEU A 119 -9.16 -11.04 -4.86
CA LEU A 119 -9.56 -9.96 -3.95
C LEU A 119 -9.55 -8.60 -4.65
N PHE A 120 -8.48 -8.28 -5.38
CA PHE A 120 -8.40 -7.02 -6.12
C PHE A 120 -9.40 -6.99 -7.28
N ALA A 121 -9.64 -8.11 -7.95
CA ALA A 121 -10.72 -8.23 -8.93
C ALA A 121 -12.11 -7.95 -8.31
N ALA A 122 -12.37 -8.40 -7.07
CA ALA A 122 -13.60 -8.08 -6.36
C ALA A 122 -13.72 -6.58 -6.01
N ILE A 123 -12.61 -5.92 -5.65
CA ILE A 123 -12.57 -4.47 -5.41
C ILE A 123 -12.90 -3.70 -6.70
N VAL A 124 -12.29 -4.07 -7.83
CA VAL A 124 -12.61 -3.48 -9.14
C VAL A 124 -14.07 -3.77 -9.51
N GLY A 125 -14.55 -4.99 -9.26
CA GLY A 125 -15.94 -5.38 -9.45
C GLY A 125 -16.91 -4.53 -8.64
N PHE A 126 -16.57 -4.21 -7.39
CA PHE A 126 -17.33 -3.29 -6.55
C PHE A 126 -17.36 -1.86 -7.13
N GLY A 127 -16.23 -1.37 -7.66
CA GLY A 127 -16.18 -0.07 -8.34
C GLY A 127 -17.06 -0.01 -9.59
N LEU A 128 -17.04 -1.08 -10.41
CA LEU A 128 -17.91 -1.22 -11.58
C LEU A 128 -19.39 -1.30 -11.20
N LEU A 129 -19.74 -2.10 -10.19
CA LEU A 129 -21.10 -2.20 -9.68
C LEU A 129 -21.58 -0.85 -9.13
N SER A 130 -20.73 -0.14 -8.38
CA SER A 130 -21.05 1.19 -7.86
C SER A 130 -21.25 2.21 -8.97
N THR A 131 -20.45 2.13 -10.04
CA THR A 131 -20.64 2.94 -11.24
C THR A 131 -21.99 2.65 -11.91
N LEU A 132 -22.39 1.37 -12.00
CA LEU A 132 -23.68 0.98 -12.57
C LEU A 132 -24.85 1.50 -11.72
N VAL A 133 -24.82 1.27 -10.40
CA VAL A 133 -25.85 1.73 -9.45
C VAL A 133 -25.97 3.26 -9.47
N LEU A 134 -24.85 3.97 -9.59
CA LEU A 134 -24.83 5.42 -9.74
C LEU A 134 -25.47 5.88 -11.05
N ALA A 135 -25.10 5.25 -12.17
CA ALA A 135 -25.65 5.58 -13.50
C ALA A 135 -27.15 5.29 -13.58
N THR A 136 -27.64 4.25 -12.90
CA THR A 136 -29.06 3.88 -12.85
C THR A 136 -29.83 4.56 -11.71
N ASN A 137 -29.19 5.44 -10.93
CA ASN A 137 -29.82 6.09 -9.77
C ASN A 137 -31.18 6.74 -10.07
N PRO A 138 -31.44 7.38 -11.23
CA PRO A 138 -32.76 7.94 -11.54
C PRO A 138 -33.92 6.93 -11.49
N ILE A 139 -33.64 5.63 -11.61
CA ILE A 139 -34.66 4.56 -11.63
C ILE A 139 -35.03 4.12 -10.21
N HIS A 140 -34.06 4.03 -9.29
CA HIS A 140 -34.22 3.36 -7.99
C HIS A 140 -33.88 4.24 -6.78
N GLY A 141 -33.20 5.37 -6.96
CA GLY A 141 -32.82 6.29 -5.87
C GLY A 141 -31.89 5.67 -4.81
N GLY A 142 -31.16 4.61 -5.16
CA GLY A 142 -30.35 3.82 -4.22
C GLY A 142 -29.04 4.51 -3.81
N PHE A 143 -28.58 5.46 -4.63
CA PHE A 143 -27.39 6.25 -4.39
C PHE A 143 -27.74 7.58 -3.71
N TRP A 144 -28.74 8.31 -4.21
CA TRP A 144 -29.29 9.48 -3.54
C TRP A 144 -30.75 9.74 -3.93
N THR A 145 -31.45 10.51 -3.09
CA THR A 145 -32.82 11.00 -3.34
C THR A 145 -32.95 12.50 -3.02
N GLY A 146 -33.99 13.14 -3.54
CA GLY A 146 -34.29 14.54 -3.23
C GLY A 146 -33.26 15.55 -3.74
N PHE A 147 -32.62 15.26 -4.88
CA PHE A 147 -31.62 16.15 -5.49
C PHE A 147 -32.21 17.48 -5.89
N ARG A 148 -31.72 18.57 -5.28
CA ARG A 148 -32.17 19.95 -5.54
C ARG A 148 -31.02 20.94 -5.49
N SER A 149 -31.12 22.02 -6.26
CA SER A 149 -30.26 23.19 -6.07
C SER A 149 -30.53 23.80 -4.70
N ASP A 150 -29.47 24.15 -3.98
CA ASP A 150 -29.49 24.77 -2.66
C ASP A 150 -28.28 25.71 -2.55
N PRO A 151 -28.27 26.87 -3.23
CA PRO A 151 -27.11 27.74 -3.36
C PRO A 151 -26.70 28.38 -2.04
N VAL A 152 -25.40 28.34 -1.74
CA VAL A 152 -24.81 28.86 -0.49
C VAL A 152 -23.46 29.48 -0.82
N LEU A 153 -23.06 30.53 -0.07
CA LEU A 153 -21.77 31.23 -0.24
C LEU A 153 -21.52 31.76 -1.67
N GLY A 154 -22.58 32.07 -2.43
CA GLY A 154 -22.48 32.63 -3.77
C GLY A 154 -22.19 31.63 -4.90
N VAL A 155 -22.38 30.32 -4.65
CA VAL A 155 -22.20 29.24 -5.64
C VAL A 155 -23.41 28.29 -5.69
N GLU A 156 -23.58 27.58 -6.82
CA GLU A 156 -24.66 26.61 -7.08
C GLU A 156 -24.41 25.25 -6.38
N THR A 157 -24.43 25.28 -5.06
CA THR A 157 -24.43 24.06 -4.23
C THR A 157 -25.74 23.28 -4.36
N VAL A 158 -25.70 22.02 -3.93
CA VAL A 158 -26.84 21.09 -4.03
C VAL A 158 -27.06 20.39 -2.71
N SER A 159 -28.30 19.99 -2.48
CA SER A 159 -28.73 19.19 -1.34
C SER A 159 -29.41 17.92 -1.83
N TYR A 160 -29.10 16.79 -1.19
CA TYR A 160 -29.74 15.50 -1.41
C TYR A 160 -29.52 14.57 -0.22
N ALA A 161 -30.42 13.61 -0.03
CA ALA A 161 -30.27 12.56 0.96
C ALA A 161 -29.45 11.40 0.36
N LEU A 162 -28.40 10.98 1.07
CA LEU A 162 -27.61 9.81 0.69
C LEU A 162 -28.41 8.53 0.88
N GLY A 163 -28.39 7.68 -0.16
CA GLY A 163 -28.94 6.33 -0.09
C GLY A 163 -27.96 5.35 0.55
N PRO A 164 -28.42 4.13 0.92
CA PRO A 164 -27.57 3.12 1.56
C PRO A 164 -26.32 2.76 0.75
N TRP A 165 -26.42 2.75 -0.58
CA TRP A 165 -25.28 2.42 -1.44
C TRP A 165 -24.18 3.48 -1.39
N ALA A 166 -24.54 4.76 -1.26
CA ALA A 166 -23.55 5.83 -1.13
C ALA A 166 -22.77 5.73 0.18
N TYR A 167 -23.43 5.39 1.30
CA TYR A 167 -22.75 5.11 2.56
C TYR A 167 -21.80 3.92 2.45
N LEU A 168 -22.22 2.84 1.77
CA LEU A 168 -21.36 1.69 1.52
C LEU A 168 -20.13 2.06 0.68
N VAL A 169 -20.31 2.85 -0.38
CA VAL A 169 -19.19 3.38 -1.19
C VAL A 169 -18.22 4.15 -0.31
N VAL A 170 -18.69 5.13 0.46
CA VAL A 170 -17.79 5.94 1.33
C VAL A 170 -17.06 5.07 2.36
N ALA A 171 -17.74 4.08 2.94
CA ALA A 171 -17.13 3.14 3.89
C ALA A 171 -16.03 2.29 3.23
N VAL A 172 -16.31 1.70 2.07
CA VAL A 172 -15.34 0.90 1.31
C VAL A 172 -14.16 1.76 0.88
N GLU A 173 -14.40 2.93 0.29
CA GLU A 173 -13.33 3.86 -0.12
C GLU A 173 -12.45 4.27 1.06
N SER A 174 -13.04 4.52 2.23
CA SER A 174 -12.29 4.82 3.45
C SER A 174 -11.38 3.67 3.87
N VAL A 175 -11.85 2.42 3.77
CA VAL A 175 -11.03 1.23 4.04
C VAL A 175 -9.94 1.07 3.00
N LEU A 176 -10.22 1.28 1.70
CA LEU A 176 -9.21 1.18 0.64
C LEU A 176 -8.10 2.22 0.84
N VAL A 177 -8.47 3.48 1.11
CA VAL A 177 -7.51 4.56 1.37
C VAL A 177 -6.73 4.30 2.65
N ALA A 178 -7.38 3.94 3.76
CA ALA A 178 -6.68 3.59 5.00
C ALA A 178 -5.70 2.42 4.81
N SER A 179 -6.09 1.41 4.04
CA SER A 179 -5.23 0.27 3.70
C SER A 179 -4.03 0.71 2.85
N ALA A 180 -4.24 1.58 1.86
CA ALA A 180 -3.17 2.13 1.04
C ALA A 180 -2.18 2.95 1.88
N VAL A 181 -2.68 3.84 2.75
CA VAL A 181 -1.86 4.61 3.69
C VAL A 181 -1.08 3.67 4.61
N PHE A 182 -1.73 2.67 5.19
CA PHE A 182 -1.07 1.68 6.05
C PHE A 182 0.06 0.96 5.31
N LEU A 183 -0.16 0.47 4.08
CA LEU A 183 0.88 -0.21 3.29
C LEU A 183 2.08 0.71 2.97
N LEU A 184 1.82 1.97 2.66
CA LEU A 184 2.88 2.95 2.40
C LEU A 184 3.66 3.27 3.68
N VAL A 185 2.97 3.43 4.82
CA VAL A 185 3.58 3.72 6.12
C VAL A 185 4.36 2.51 6.67
N ASP A 186 3.84 1.28 6.56
CA ASP A 186 4.53 0.03 6.88
C ASP A 186 5.90 -0.03 6.19
N THR A 187 5.91 0.27 4.89
CA THR A 187 7.13 0.30 4.09
C THR A 187 8.14 1.36 4.57
N LEU A 188 7.70 2.46 5.17
CA LEU A 188 8.58 3.47 5.76
C LEU A 188 9.33 2.98 7.00
N PHE A 189 8.70 2.11 7.78
CA PHE A 189 9.30 1.56 8.98
C PHE A 189 10.23 0.39 8.66
N SER A 190 9.94 -0.40 7.61
CA SER A 190 10.74 -1.57 7.25
C SER A 190 12.04 -1.28 6.49
N TYR A 191 12.16 -0.18 5.71
CA TYR A 191 13.29 0.06 4.79
C TYR A 191 14.33 1.12 5.22
N GLY A 192 14.30 1.55 6.49
CA GLY A 192 15.35 2.40 7.07
C GLY A 192 15.23 3.93 6.84
N PRO A 193 16.16 4.74 7.38
CA PRO A 193 16.00 6.20 7.54
C PRO A 193 15.98 7.01 6.23
N LEU A 194 16.45 6.45 5.12
CA LEU A 194 16.60 7.15 3.83
C LEU A 194 15.29 7.39 3.06
N TYR A 195 14.15 6.84 3.52
CA TYR A 195 12.88 6.85 2.76
C TYR A 195 11.72 7.62 3.41
N ARG A 196 11.96 8.28 4.57
CA ARG A 196 10.88 8.61 5.53
C ARG A 196 10.02 9.83 5.21
N ARG A 197 10.47 10.84 4.47
CA ARG A 197 9.74 12.12 4.39
C ARG A 197 8.86 12.23 3.15
N GLU A 198 9.31 11.72 2.02
CA GLU A 198 8.64 11.82 0.73
C GLU A 198 7.47 10.84 0.63
N THR A 199 7.70 9.56 0.97
CA THR A 199 6.62 8.56 1.02
C THR A 199 5.62 8.87 2.13
N ALA A 200 6.06 9.44 3.27
CA ALA A 200 5.14 9.91 4.31
C ALA A 200 4.31 11.10 3.82
N ALA A 201 4.88 12.02 3.03
CA ALA A 201 4.13 13.11 2.44
C ALA A 201 3.01 12.58 1.55
N VAL A 202 3.28 11.61 0.66
CA VAL A 202 2.24 10.99 -0.20
C VAL A 202 1.20 10.20 0.60
N ALA A 203 1.64 9.45 1.63
CA ALA A 203 0.72 8.66 2.44
C ALA A 203 -0.19 9.54 3.32
N LEU A 204 0.35 10.61 3.90
CA LEU A 204 -0.38 11.48 4.80
C LEU A 204 -1.16 12.57 4.05
N SER A 205 -0.77 12.91 2.83
CA SER A 205 -1.45 13.89 1.99
C SER A 205 -2.88 13.49 1.65
N SER A 206 -3.21 12.19 1.65
CA SER A 206 -4.55 11.69 1.32
C SER A 206 -5.55 11.81 2.49
N LEU A 207 -5.06 12.00 3.72
CA LEU A 207 -5.91 12.08 4.91
C LEU A 207 -6.87 13.30 4.87
N PRO A 208 -6.42 14.53 4.55
CA PRO A 208 -7.31 15.69 4.54
C PRO A 208 -8.54 15.57 3.62
N PRO A 209 -8.45 15.17 2.33
CA PRO A 209 -9.64 14.97 1.50
C PRO A 209 -10.50 13.80 1.97
N GLY A 210 -9.89 12.71 2.49
CA GLY A 210 -10.62 11.57 3.06
C GLY A 210 -11.45 11.97 4.28
N PHE A 211 -10.85 12.68 5.24
CA PHE A 211 -11.57 13.19 6.42
C PHE A 211 -12.69 14.15 6.03
N ALA A 212 -12.46 15.03 5.05
CA ALA A 212 -13.49 15.95 4.58
C ALA A 212 -14.68 15.21 3.92
N LEU A 213 -14.42 14.13 3.18
CA LEU A 213 -15.48 13.29 2.59
C LEU A 213 -16.29 12.58 3.69
N VAL A 214 -15.62 11.97 4.66
CA VAL A 214 -16.27 11.26 5.77
C VAL A 214 -17.08 12.22 6.64
N ALA A 215 -16.50 13.37 7.01
CA ALA A 215 -17.18 14.39 7.80
C ALA A 215 -18.47 14.86 7.13
N TRP A 216 -18.40 15.18 5.83
CA TRP A 216 -19.59 15.57 5.06
C TRP A 216 -20.63 14.44 4.99
N THR A 217 -20.20 13.20 4.75
CA THR A 217 -21.09 12.03 4.68
C THR A 217 -21.84 11.79 5.99
N LEU A 218 -21.20 12.10 7.12
CA LEU A 218 -21.79 12.00 8.46
C LEU A 218 -22.60 13.26 8.86
N GLY A 219 -22.72 14.26 7.98
CA GLY A 219 -23.42 15.51 8.28
C GLY A 219 -22.67 16.43 9.26
N VAL A 220 -21.37 16.25 9.41
CA VAL A 220 -20.53 17.06 10.31
C VAL A 220 -20.06 18.32 9.58
N GLY A 221 -20.52 19.48 10.05
CA GLY A 221 -20.06 20.79 9.57
C GLY A 221 -21.18 21.85 9.57
N PRO A 222 -20.84 23.15 9.50
CA PRO A 222 -21.81 24.22 9.56
C PRO A 222 -22.59 24.43 8.25
N VAL A 223 -22.06 23.95 7.11
CA VAL A 223 -22.64 24.14 5.77
C VAL A 223 -22.73 22.79 5.05
N PRO A 224 -23.82 22.02 5.25
CA PRO A 224 -23.96 20.67 4.70
C PRO A 224 -24.05 20.61 3.17
N GLN A 225 -24.43 21.72 2.53
CA GLN A 225 -24.50 21.85 1.06
C GLN A 225 -23.11 21.89 0.40
N LEU A 226 -22.10 22.31 1.16
CA LEU A 226 -20.74 22.49 0.67
C LEU A 226 -19.89 21.27 1.00
N ARG A 227 -19.21 20.73 -0.01
CA ARG A 227 -18.27 19.62 0.15
C ARG A 227 -16.85 20.16 0.12
N LEU A 228 -16.14 20.01 1.22
CA LEU A 228 -14.78 20.51 1.38
C LEU A 228 -13.71 19.57 0.79
N ALA A 229 -14.04 18.29 0.55
CA ALA A 229 -13.08 17.31 0.04
C ALA A 229 -12.37 17.75 -1.27
N PRO A 230 -13.07 18.25 -2.30
CA PRO A 230 -12.46 18.85 -3.50
C PRO A 230 -11.41 19.95 -3.22
N LEU A 231 -11.63 20.76 -2.18
CA LEU A 231 -10.67 21.82 -1.80
C LEU A 231 -9.46 21.25 -1.07
N MET A 232 -9.66 20.21 -0.27
CA MET A 232 -8.57 19.52 0.43
C MET A 232 -7.62 18.78 -0.53
N PHE A 233 -7.98 18.64 -1.82
CA PHE A 233 -7.04 18.19 -2.83
C PHE A 233 -5.94 19.22 -3.16
N VAL A 234 -6.13 20.51 -2.87
CA VAL A 234 -5.06 21.52 -3.07
C VAL A 234 -3.83 21.22 -2.19
N PRO A 235 -3.94 21.13 -0.85
CA PRO A 235 -2.80 20.74 -0.04
C PRO A 235 -2.31 19.31 -0.33
N HIS A 236 -3.21 18.39 -0.73
CA HIS A 236 -2.82 17.04 -1.16
C HIS A 236 -1.87 17.07 -2.35
N VAL A 237 -2.27 17.73 -3.45
CA VAL A 237 -1.47 17.86 -4.67
C VAL A 237 -0.16 18.61 -4.40
N LEU A 238 -0.14 19.61 -3.51
CA LEU A 238 1.10 20.30 -3.14
C LEU A 238 2.08 19.37 -2.39
N LEU A 239 1.58 18.51 -1.50
CA LEU A 239 2.39 17.51 -0.80
C LEU A 239 2.89 16.42 -1.76
N ASP A 240 2.04 15.98 -2.69
CA ASP A 240 2.42 15.06 -3.74
C ASP A 240 3.51 15.68 -4.64
N ALA A 241 3.33 16.94 -5.06
CA ALA A 241 4.34 17.68 -5.82
C ALA A 241 5.68 17.77 -5.08
N TYR A 242 5.63 18.08 -3.78
CA TYR A 242 6.81 18.11 -2.91
C TYR A 242 7.52 16.74 -2.85
N ALA A 243 6.76 15.63 -2.80
CA ALA A 243 7.32 14.30 -2.83
C ALA A 243 8.00 13.96 -4.16
N PHE A 244 7.55 14.56 -5.28
CA PHE A 244 8.13 14.32 -6.62
C PHE A 244 9.30 15.24 -7.00
N ASP A 245 9.27 16.51 -6.61
CA ASP A 245 10.31 17.48 -6.97
C ASP A 245 11.65 17.18 -6.27
N ARG A 246 11.63 16.43 -5.16
CA ARG A 246 12.82 15.84 -4.51
C ARG A 246 13.14 14.42 -4.99
N ALA A 247 13.00 14.19 -6.29
CA ALA A 247 13.82 13.37 -7.18
C ALA A 247 14.47 12.05 -6.69
N GLU A 248 13.89 11.30 -5.74
CA GLU A 248 14.45 9.99 -5.35
C GLU A 248 13.38 8.88 -5.16
N MET A 249 12.08 9.22 -5.13
CA MET A 249 11.01 8.24 -4.85
C MET A 249 10.91 7.12 -5.91
N PHE A 250 11.15 7.42 -7.19
CA PHE A 250 11.10 6.43 -8.27
C PHE A 250 12.47 5.92 -8.72
N ASP A 251 13.56 6.51 -8.25
CA ASP A 251 14.91 6.05 -8.57
C ASP A 251 15.46 5.14 -7.45
N ARG A 252 14.87 5.18 -6.25
CA ARG A 252 15.12 4.27 -5.13
C ARG A 252 13.89 3.40 -4.84
N HIS A 253 13.51 2.56 -5.78
CA HIS A 253 12.27 1.79 -5.71
C HIS A 253 12.31 0.72 -4.59
N PRO A 254 11.42 0.76 -3.58
CA PRO A 254 11.25 -0.34 -2.63
C PRO A 254 10.89 -1.65 -3.35
N THR A 255 10.21 -1.54 -4.50
CA THR A 255 9.93 -2.65 -5.42
C THR A 255 11.21 -3.29 -5.95
N THR A 256 12.21 -2.49 -6.32
CA THR A 256 13.49 -2.96 -6.86
C THR A 256 14.31 -3.60 -5.75
N SER A 257 14.34 -3.03 -4.54
CA SER A 257 14.97 -3.66 -3.38
C SER A 257 14.31 -4.99 -3.03
N ARG A 258 12.97 -5.06 -2.95
CA ARG A 258 12.24 -6.32 -2.74
C ARG A 258 12.47 -7.33 -3.84
N ALA A 259 12.44 -6.90 -5.10
CA ALA A 259 12.69 -7.79 -6.23
C ALA A 259 14.14 -8.28 -6.25
N ALA A 260 15.10 -7.42 -5.93
CA ALA A 260 16.52 -7.78 -5.82
C ALA A 260 16.76 -8.75 -4.65
N GLU A 261 16.18 -8.51 -3.47
CA GLU A 261 16.23 -9.45 -2.34
C GLU A 261 15.59 -10.79 -2.70
N ARG A 262 14.42 -10.76 -3.37
CA ARG A 262 13.73 -11.98 -3.80
C ARG A 262 14.57 -12.78 -4.79
N THR A 263 15.07 -12.12 -5.83
CA THR A 263 15.88 -12.73 -6.90
C THR A 263 17.23 -13.18 -6.38
N ALA A 264 17.90 -12.40 -5.52
CA ALA A 264 19.20 -12.76 -4.96
C ALA A 264 19.12 -14.03 -4.10
N ILE A 265 18.02 -14.24 -3.37
CA ILE A 265 17.79 -15.48 -2.62
C ILE A 265 17.41 -16.63 -3.55
N ASP A 266 16.61 -16.35 -4.58
CA ASP A 266 16.12 -17.37 -5.51
C ASP A 266 17.23 -17.90 -6.45
N ASP A 267 18.26 -17.07 -6.75
CA ASP A 267 19.41 -17.44 -7.58
C ASP A 267 20.53 -18.17 -6.79
N LEU A 268 20.44 -18.24 -5.46
CA LEU A 268 21.43 -18.96 -4.64
C LEU A 268 21.28 -20.47 -4.83
N ALA A 269 22.40 -21.13 -5.17
CA ALA A 269 22.46 -22.56 -5.38
C ALA A 269 22.27 -23.36 -4.08
N ASP A 270 22.62 -22.78 -2.94
CA ASP A 270 22.41 -23.39 -1.64
C ASP A 270 20.91 -23.29 -1.25
N PRO A 271 20.29 -24.39 -0.79
CA PRO A 271 18.95 -24.35 -0.23
C PRO A 271 18.84 -23.40 0.97
N ILE A 272 17.88 -22.49 0.89
CA ILE A 272 17.55 -21.51 1.94
C ILE A 272 16.10 -21.67 2.35
N ILE A 273 15.88 -21.80 3.66
CA ILE A 273 14.58 -22.04 4.27
C ILE A 273 14.35 -20.98 5.34
N ALA A 274 13.31 -20.17 5.19
CA ALA A 274 12.88 -19.23 6.22
C ALA A 274 11.76 -19.86 7.06
N LEU A 275 11.91 -19.83 8.38
CA LEU A 275 11.00 -20.42 9.35
C LEU A 275 10.40 -19.35 10.27
N ALA A 276 9.16 -19.57 10.69
CA ALA A 276 8.52 -18.83 11.77
C ALA A 276 9.09 -19.26 13.14
N LEU A 277 8.72 -18.54 14.21
CA LEU A 277 9.12 -18.84 15.59
C LEU A 277 8.76 -20.27 16.03
N ASP A 278 7.67 -20.82 15.51
CA ASP A 278 7.21 -22.19 15.77
C ASP A 278 7.80 -23.22 14.81
N ARG A 279 8.85 -22.86 14.06
CA ARG A 279 9.60 -23.70 13.11
C ARG A 279 8.78 -24.17 11.90
N ARG A 280 7.71 -23.46 11.55
CA ARG A 280 6.96 -23.66 10.31
C ARG A 280 7.59 -22.92 9.14
N ILE A 281 7.51 -23.50 7.94
CA ILE A 281 8.07 -22.95 6.72
C ILE A 281 7.26 -21.73 6.28
N VAL A 282 7.95 -20.59 6.22
CA VAL A 282 7.41 -19.31 5.71
C VAL A 282 7.74 -19.17 4.22
N ARG A 283 8.96 -19.57 3.83
CA ARG A 283 9.47 -19.47 2.47
C ARG A 283 10.58 -20.51 2.20
N LEU A 284 10.60 -20.99 0.96
CA LEU A 284 11.69 -21.76 0.36
C LEU A 284 12.24 -20.97 -0.84
N ASN A 285 13.54 -21.08 -1.11
CA ASN A 285 14.09 -20.75 -2.42
C ASN A 285 14.00 -21.96 -3.37
N PRO A 286 14.21 -21.79 -4.69
CA PRO A 286 14.11 -22.88 -5.66
C PRO A 286 15.04 -24.07 -5.38
N ALA A 287 16.24 -23.81 -4.84
CA ALA A 287 17.17 -24.86 -4.42
C ALA A 287 16.58 -25.70 -3.26
N ALA A 288 15.88 -25.07 -2.31
CA ALA A 288 15.19 -25.77 -1.23
C ALA A 288 13.93 -26.51 -1.69
N GLU A 289 13.15 -25.98 -2.62
CA GLU A 289 12.04 -26.72 -3.24
C GLU A 289 12.54 -28.00 -3.92
N THR A 290 13.66 -27.89 -4.64
CA THR A 290 14.30 -29.04 -5.30
C THR A 290 14.82 -30.06 -4.29
N LEU A 291 15.46 -29.61 -3.20
CA LEU A 291 15.99 -30.51 -2.17
C LEU A 291 14.87 -31.22 -1.38
N LEU A 292 13.79 -30.51 -1.06
CA LEU A 292 12.68 -31.04 -0.27
C LEU A 292 11.61 -31.75 -1.12
N GLU A 293 11.78 -31.74 -2.44
CA GLU A 293 10.84 -32.29 -3.44
C GLU A 293 9.39 -31.80 -3.22
N VAL A 294 9.24 -30.51 -2.91
CA VAL A 294 7.95 -29.88 -2.61
C VAL A 294 7.94 -28.43 -3.08
N ASP A 295 6.82 -27.99 -3.65
CA ASP A 295 6.62 -26.60 -4.03
C ASP A 295 6.44 -25.73 -2.77
N ALA A 296 6.91 -24.48 -2.80
CA ALA A 296 6.86 -23.57 -1.65
C ALA A 296 5.44 -23.28 -1.17
N GLU A 297 4.43 -23.33 -2.05
CA GLU A 297 3.01 -23.19 -1.65
C GLU A 297 2.54 -24.36 -0.80
N ASP A 298 2.91 -25.59 -1.17
CA ASP A 298 2.51 -26.82 -0.47
C ASP A 298 3.31 -27.06 0.82
N ALA A 299 4.53 -26.53 0.88
CA ALA A 299 5.37 -26.56 2.08
C ALA A 299 4.98 -25.50 3.12
N ARG A 300 4.25 -24.46 2.71
CA ARG A 300 3.94 -23.31 3.56
C ARG A 300 3.16 -23.71 4.80
N ASP A 301 3.50 -23.09 5.93
CA ASP A 301 2.91 -23.36 7.25
C ASP A 301 3.07 -24.80 7.74
N ARG A 302 3.85 -25.66 7.09
CA ARG A 302 4.19 -27.00 7.60
C ARG A 302 5.48 -26.94 8.42
N PRO A 303 5.63 -27.78 9.46
CA PRO A 303 6.86 -27.83 10.24
C PRO A 303 8.01 -28.36 9.38
N LEU A 304 9.21 -27.76 9.48
CA LEU A 304 10.39 -28.23 8.73
C LEU A 304 10.70 -29.71 9.01
N SER A 305 10.47 -30.17 10.24
CA SER A 305 10.66 -31.56 10.65
C SER A 305 9.79 -32.57 9.89
N ALA A 306 8.75 -32.13 9.18
CA ALA A 306 7.98 -33.01 8.30
C ALA A 306 8.73 -33.37 7.00
N PHE A 307 9.78 -32.61 6.65
CA PHE A 307 10.56 -32.80 5.42
C PHE A 307 12.02 -33.15 5.71
N LEU A 308 12.63 -32.47 6.67
CA LEU A 308 14.02 -32.64 7.02
C LEU A 308 14.18 -32.59 8.53
N ASP A 309 14.78 -33.63 9.11
CA ASP A 309 15.09 -33.66 10.54
C ASP A 309 16.38 -32.90 10.80
N VAL A 310 16.23 -31.61 11.12
CA VAL A 310 17.33 -30.69 11.38
C VAL A 310 17.14 -30.05 12.75
N PRO A 311 18.14 -30.10 13.64
CA PRO A 311 18.07 -29.38 14.90
C PRO A 311 18.13 -27.87 14.63
N VAL A 312 16.98 -27.21 14.78
CA VAL A 312 16.87 -25.74 14.76
C VAL A 312 17.05 -25.23 16.19
N ASP A 313 18.25 -25.39 16.75
CA ASP A 313 18.56 -24.95 18.10
C ASP A 313 18.86 -23.45 18.13
N GLY A 314 17.79 -22.68 18.34
CA GLY A 314 17.83 -21.23 18.43
C GLY A 314 18.45 -20.67 19.71
N GLU A 315 19.07 -21.47 20.58
CA GLU A 315 19.58 -21.05 21.90
C GLU A 315 21.09 -20.80 21.98
N ARG A 316 21.87 -21.07 20.91
CA ARG A 316 23.29 -20.65 20.88
C ARG A 316 23.38 -19.13 20.72
N GLY A 317 23.95 -18.46 21.72
CA GLY A 317 24.17 -17.02 21.73
C GLY A 317 25.20 -16.60 20.68
N GLU A 318 25.14 -15.32 20.29
CA GLU A 318 26.03 -14.68 19.30
C GLU A 318 27.54 -14.75 19.64
N ASP A 319 27.90 -15.25 20.84
CA ASP A 319 29.29 -15.39 21.32
C ASP A 319 29.92 -16.76 21.01
N GLU A 320 29.19 -17.75 20.48
CA GLU A 320 29.78 -18.99 19.97
C GLU A 320 29.99 -18.89 18.46
N SER A 321 30.96 -18.05 18.07
CA SER A 321 31.52 -18.08 16.73
C SER A 321 32.16 -19.44 16.44
N ASP A 322 31.75 -20.05 15.32
CA ASP A 322 32.43 -21.07 14.53
C ASP A 322 32.79 -22.40 15.22
N ASP A 323 32.14 -23.49 14.78
CA ASP A 323 32.81 -24.69 14.19
C ASP A 323 32.01 -26.01 14.38
N ALA A 324 30.84 -25.99 15.01
CA ALA A 324 29.93 -27.14 14.99
C ALA A 324 29.05 -27.10 13.73
N ASN A 325 29.66 -27.25 12.55
CA ASN A 325 28.94 -27.52 11.30
C ASN A 325 28.24 -28.88 11.44
N GLU A 326 27.02 -28.85 11.97
CA GLU A 326 26.19 -30.04 12.01
C GLU A 326 25.86 -30.41 10.57
N THR A 327 26.30 -31.60 10.17
CA THR A 327 26.11 -32.08 8.81
C THR A 327 24.95 -33.04 8.76
N VAL A 328 24.04 -32.82 7.82
CA VAL A 328 22.90 -33.68 7.57
C VAL A 328 23.12 -34.39 6.25
N ALA A 329 22.99 -35.71 6.27
CA ALA A 329 23.03 -36.50 5.05
C ALA A 329 21.61 -36.63 4.50
N VAL A 330 21.43 -36.20 3.25
CA VAL A 330 20.15 -36.27 2.55
C VAL A 330 20.29 -37.23 1.38
N GLU A 331 19.33 -38.14 1.24
CA GLU A 331 19.20 -38.97 0.04
C GLU A 331 18.52 -38.13 -1.04
N THR A 332 19.24 -37.85 -2.13
CA THR A 332 18.71 -37.16 -3.30
C THR A 332 18.66 -38.12 -4.49
N ALA A 333 17.98 -37.75 -5.57
CA ALA A 333 17.93 -38.54 -6.80
C ALA A 333 19.32 -38.89 -7.38
N ASP A 334 20.32 -38.03 -7.16
CA ASP A 334 21.72 -38.23 -7.61
C ASP A 334 22.58 -39.02 -6.60
N GLY A 335 21.97 -39.51 -5.52
CA GLY A 335 22.61 -40.24 -4.44
C GLY A 335 22.72 -39.45 -3.13
N ARG A 336 23.49 -40.00 -2.19
CA ARG A 336 23.66 -39.42 -0.85
C ARG A 336 24.55 -38.18 -0.89
N ARG A 337 23.98 -37.04 -0.51
CA ARG A 337 24.66 -35.75 -0.35
C ARG A 337 24.77 -35.38 1.12
N THR A 338 25.82 -34.64 1.48
CA THR A 338 26.06 -34.16 2.83
C THR A 338 26.00 -32.63 2.83
N TYR A 339 25.08 -32.08 3.61
CA TYR A 339 24.90 -30.64 3.75
C TYR A 339 25.38 -30.17 5.11
N ALA A 340 26.11 -29.07 5.15
CA ALA A 340 26.36 -28.33 6.39
C ALA A 340 25.16 -27.43 6.66
N VAL A 341 24.61 -27.50 7.88
CA VAL A 341 23.46 -26.70 8.29
C VAL A 341 23.96 -25.45 9.02
N SER A 342 23.59 -24.28 8.51
CA SER A 342 23.73 -23.01 9.23
C SER A 342 22.36 -22.47 9.58
N THR A 343 22.10 -22.23 10.86
CA THR A 343 20.85 -21.62 11.34
C THR A 343 21.17 -20.26 11.95
N SER A 344 20.51 -19.21 11.46
CA SER A 344 20.61 -17.86 12.01
C SER A 344 19.24 -17.36 12.48
N ARG A 345 19.25 -16.51 13.51
CA ARG A 345 18.03 -15.85 14.01
C ARG A 345 17.63 -14.74 13.04
N LEU A 346 16.35 -14.67 12.71
CA LEU A 346 15.77 -13.57 11.94
C LEU A 346 15.14 -12.57 12.90
N THR A 347 15.60 -11.33 12.86
CA THR A 347 15.10 -10.22 13.69
C THR A 347 14.39 -9.17 12.83
N ASP A 348 13.29 -8.63 13.37
CA ASP A 348 12.61 -7.44 12.82
C ASP A 348 13.46 -6.18 13.09
N PRO A 349 13.31 -5.08 12.31
CA PRO A 349 13.87 -3.76 12.59
C PRO A 349 13.84 -3.28 14.05
N ASN A 350 12.88 -3.72 14.86
CA ASN A 350 12.80 -3.39 16.29
C ASN A 350 13.68 -4.28 17.20
N GLY A 351 14.52 -5.15 16.62
CA GLY A 351 15.37 -6.11 17.33
C GLY A 351 14.60 -7.32 17.90
N SER A 352 13.31 -7.46 17.59
CA SER A 352 12.52 -8.61 18.04
C SER A 352 12.79 -9.83 17.19
N HIS A 353 13.01 -10.98 17.81
CA HIS A 353 13.16 -12.26 17.13
C HIS A 353 11.84 -12.67 16.49
N VAL A 354 11.84 -12.90 15.18
CA VAL A 354 10.63 -13.21 14.38
C VAL A 354 10.68 -14.56 13.69
N GLY A 355 11.83 -15.24 13.69
CA GLY A 355 11.96 -16.54 13.03
C GLY A 355 13.40 -16.98 12.86
N TYR A 356 13.63 -17.94 11.98
CA TYR A 356 14.95 -18.50 11.71
C TYR A 356 15.21 -18.55 10.21
N THR A 357 16.48 -18.40 9.81
CA THR A 357 16.93 -18.73 8.44
C THR A 357 17.83 -19.94 8.53
N VAL A 358 17.50 -20.99 7.79
CA VAL A 358 18.31 -22.21 7.67
C VAL A 358 18.91 -22.23 6.27
N VAL A 359 20.22 -22.35 6.19
CA VAL A 359 20.99 -22.51 4.96
C VAL A 359 21.64 -23.89 4.96
N LEU A 360 21.48 -24.62 3.86
CA LEU A 360 22.08 -25.94 3.67
C LEU A 360 23.16 -25.83 2.60
N SER A 361 24.42 -25.84 2.99
CA SER A 361 25.52 -25.78 2.02
C SER A 361 26.01 -27.17 1.66
N ASP A 362 26.06 -27.50 0.37
CA ASP A 362 26.54 -28.82 -0.09
C ASP A 362 28.04 -28.96 0.17
N VAL A 363 28.41 -29.81 1.14
CA VAL A 363 29.81 -30.09 1.52
C VAL A 363 30.23 -31.50 1.12
N THR A 364 29.45 -32.18 0.26
CA THR A 364 29.65 -33.60 -0.10
C THR A 364 31.07 -33.86 -0.60
N GLU A 365 31.58 -33.03 -1.51
CA GLU A 365 32.91 -33.23 -2.09
C GLU A 365 34.02 -32.92 -1.09
N ARG A 366 33.84 -31.89 -0.26
CA ARG A 366 34.78 -31.50 0.80
C ARG A 366 34.94 -32.63 1.82
N GLU A 367 33.83 -33.23 2.24
CA GLU A 367 33.83 -34.36 3.17
C GLU A 367 34.43 -35.62 2.54
N ARG A 368 34.12 -35.94 1.28
CA ARG A 368 34.75 -37.07 0.57
C ARG A 368 36.26 -36.93 0.49
N ARG A 369 36.77 -35.74 0.15
CA ARG A 369 38.22 -35.47 0.12
C ARG A 369 38.85 -35.59 1.51
N ARG A 370 38.18 -35.09 2.55
CA ARG A 370 38.65 -35.20 3.94
C ARG A 370 38.76 -36.67 4.37
N GLN A 371 37.73 -37.48 4.10
CA GLN A 371 37.72 -38.91 4.43
C GLN A 371 38.82 -39.67 3.67
N GLN A 372 39.05 -39.36 2.39
CA GLN A 372 40.16 -39.96 1.63
C GLN A 372 41.53 -39.65 2.25
N LEU A 373 41.74 -38.40 2.68
CA LEU A 373 42.97 -38.00 3.35
C LEU A 373 43.14 -38.69 4.72
N GLU A 374 42.07 -38.83 5.50
CA GLU A 374 42.11 -39.52 6.79
C GLU A 374 42.41 -41.01 6.64
N VAL A 375 41.80 -41.68 5.65
CA VAL A 375 42.09 -43.08 5.33
C VAL A 375 43.55 -43.25 4.88
N LEU A 376 44.04 -42.38 3.99
CA LEU A 376 45.43 -42.44 3.53
C LEU A 376 46.42 -42.25 4.69
N ASN A 377 46.18 -41.27 5.55
CA ASN A 377 47.01 -40.97 6.72
C ASN A 377 46.99 -42.14 7.73
N ARG A 378 45.83 -42.80 7.91
CA ARG A 378 45.69 -44.00 8.74
C ARG A 378 46.47 -45.19 8.19
N VAL A 379 46.44 -45.44 6.88
CA VAL A 379 47.19 -46.54 6.23
C VAL A 379 48.69 -46.31 6.33
N LEU A 380 49.17 -45.08 6.13
CA LEU A 380 50.58 -44.73 6.28
C LEU A 380 51.07 -44.92 7.73
N ARG A 381 50.28 -44.50 8.72
CA ARG A 381 50.59 -44.73 10.14
C ARG A 381 50.61 -46.20 10.53
N HIS A 382 49.76 -47.02 9.91
CA HIS A 382 49.75 -48.47 10.15
C HIS A 382 51.00 -49.16 9.58
N ASN A 383 51.46 -48.76 8.38
CA ASN A 383 52.65 -49.34 7.74
C ASN A 383 53.99 -48.87 8.31
N LEU A 384 54.01 -47.78 9.07
CA LEU A 384 55.21 -47.31 9.78
C LEU A 384 55.33 -47.89 11.21
N ARG A 385 54.27 -48.54 11.70
CA ARG A 385 54.21 -49.11 13.05
C ARG A 385 54.38 -50.64 13.08
N ASN A 386 54.20 -51.29 11.93
CA ASN A 386 54.72 -52.64 11.63
C ASN A 386 56.04 -52.51 10.89
#